data_AF-G0NH46-F1
#
_entry.id   AF-G0NH46-F1
#
_cell.length_a   1.000
_cell.length_b   1.000
_cell.length_c   1.000
_cell.angle_alpha   90.00
_cell.angle_beta   90.00
_cell.angle_gamma   90.00
#
_symmetry.space_group_name_H-M   'P 1'
#
loop_
_entity.id
_entity.type
_entity.pdbx_description
1 polymer ?
#
loop_
_entity_poly.entity_id
_entity_poly.type
_entity_poly.pdbx_seq_one_letter_code
_entity_poly.pdbx_strand_id
1 'polypeptide(L)'
;MATFASRGNLEEDEGDGAGPSEKQEKDVLGIVKTGPKRLVTGESSSLFKLKNELLKRKDLLQDHRIIKPSGSHVSGKSSVLSTKKEEKERQEREEQARNVRMAKNEKAMRREEEEEKIRAARRKMEEKAELYDRMQEGHVVRANPDDSAVEFLVDFGTKKRRIEEERERFREQEEAAPVGFGRNPVPEHYHHSEEQRVYGTSHMRLSNNVNKRKEEIEKLLEMTTKTDAEKAKKKAEKKAKDALKREKLNKFRIRNGLEPLPEREATPPPPEVDLDSIPMPGQKETPEERHARLLKSDREWDRGKGHYTTWIEKERDDRDDEFRPPDSYFQ
;
A
#
# COMPACT_ATOMS: atom_id res chain seq x y z
N MET A 1 -18.24 30.86 -47.44
CA MET A 1 -18.20 32.24 -47.93
C MET A 1 -18.50 33.18 -46.78
N ALA A 2 -17.50 33.89 -46.28
CA ALA A 2 -17.67 35.12 -45.50
C ALA A 2 -16.32 35.85 -45.52
N THR A 3 -16.22 36.80 -46.44
CA THR A 3 -15.11 37.73 -46.63
C THR A 3 -15.26 38.89 -45.66
N PHE A 4 -14.19 39.27 -44.96
CA PHE A 4 -14.03 40.65 -44.50
C PHE A 4 -12.62 41.12 -44.83
N ALA A 5 -12.57 42.10 -45.73
CA ALA A 5 -11.41 42.88 -46.11
C ALA A 5 -11.56 44.30 -45.55
N SER A 6 -10.51 45.10 -45.73
CA SER A 6 -10.29 46.51 -45.32
C SER A 6 -9.68 46.63 -43.92
N ARG A 7 -8.63 47.40 -43.65
CA ARG A 7 -7.96 48.52 -44.36
C ARG A 7 -6.59 48.64 -43.66
N GLY A 8 -5.44 48.69 -44.33
CA GLY A 8 -4.93 49.90 -44.97
C GLY A 8 -4.27 50.82 -43.95
N ASN A 9 -2.94 50.77 -43.82
CA ASN A 9 -2.11 51.92 -43.48
C ASN A 9 -0.74 51.76 -44.15
N LEU A 10 -0.44 52.77 -44.95
CA LEU A 10 0.78 53.07 -45.69
C LEU A 10 1.62 54.03 -44.80
N GLU A 11 2.84 54.33 -45.26
CA GLU A 11 3.86 55.23 -44.69
C GLU A 11 4.83 54.52 -43.72
N GLU A 12 6.14 54.63 -43.84
CA GLU A 12 7.00 55.25 -44.84
C GLU A 12 8.40 54.64 -44.69
N ASP A 13 9.20 54.89 -45.72
CA ASP A 13 10.55 54.43 -45.97
C ASP A 13 11.58 55.22 -45.12
N GLU A 14 12.80 54.68 -45.01
CA GLU A 14 14.11 55.34 -44.75
C GLU A 14 14.97 54.61 -43.70
N GLY A 15 16.20 54.26 -44.09
CA GLY A 15 17.30 54.11 -43.14
C GLY A 15 18.23 52.92 -43.35
N ASP A 16 19.16 53.09 -44.29
CA ASP A 16 20.33 52.29 -44.62
C ASP A 16 21.11 51.61 -43.48
N GLY A 17 21.71 50.47 -43.80
CA GLY A 17 22.75 49.82 -43.00
C GLY A 17 23.44 48.66 -43.73
N ALA A 18 24.43 48.98 -44.56
CA ALA A 18 25.20 48.07 -45.39
C ALA A 18 26.15 47.12 -44.61
N GLY A 19 26.11 45.83 -44.96
CA GLY A 19 27.23 44.86 -44.98
C GLY A 19 27.83 44.36 -43.65
N PRO A 20 28.63 43.26 -43.64
CA PRO A 20 29.23 42.60 -44.80
C PRO A 20 28.83 41.12 -44.98
N SER A 21 28.86 40.69 -46.23
CA SER A 21 28.79 39.29 -46.66
C SER A 21 30.05 38.52 -46.25
N GLU A 22 29.94 37.63 -45.27
CA GLU A 22 30.96 36.61 -45.02
C GLU A 22 30.79 35.44 -45.99
N LYS A 23 31.79 35.25 -46.85
CA LYS A 23 31.88 34.16 -47.80
C LYS A 23 32.03 32.85 -47.04
N GLN A 24 31.18 31.86 -47.36
CA GLN A 24 31.31 30.50 -46.83
C GLN A 24 32.40 29.77 -47.61
N GLU A 25 33.54 29.51 -46.99
CA GLU A 25 34.55 28.59 -47.50
C GLU A 25 33.99 27.15 -47.46
N LYS A 26 34.07 26.47 -48.61
CA LYS A 26 33.62 25.08 -48.80
C LYS A 26 34.83 24.16 -48.74
N ASP A 27 34.85 23.24 -47.78
CA ASP A 27 35.75 22.08 -47.81
C ASP A 27 35.28 21.03 -48.83
N VAL A 28 36.23 20.26 -49.35
CA VAL A 28 36.13 19.29 -50.48
C VAL A 28 35.09 18.16 -50.30
N LEU A 29 34.38 18.10 -49.16
CA LEU A 29 33.31 17.13 -48.88
C LEU A 29 31.91 17.74 -48.67
N GLY A 30 31.71 19.05 -48.93
CA GLY A 30 30.38 19.64 -49.04
C GLY A 30 29.55 19.70 -47.76
N ILE A 31 30.14 19.48 -46.58
CA ILE A 31 29.45 19.61 -45.29
C ILE A 31 29.67 21.01 -44.74
N VAL A 32 28.62 21.84 -44.78
CA VAL A 32 28.61 23.17 -44.15
C VAL A 32 28.60 22.98 -42.62
N LYS A 33 29.70 23.33 -41.95
CA LYS A 33 29.75 23.42 -40.48
C LYS A 33 28.86 24.58 -40.02
N THR A 34 27.61 24.30 -39.66
CA THR A 34 26.80 25.27 -38.93
C THR A 34 27.13 25.18 -37.45
N GLY A 35 27.75 26.24 -36.89
CA GLY A 35 27.90 26.39 -35.44
C GLY A 35 26.54 26.50 -34.72
N PRO A 36 26.52 26.43 -33.37
CA PRO A 36 25.29 26.50 -32.60
C PRO A 36 24.59 27.85 -32.83
N LYS A 37 23.40 27.80 -33.44
CA LYS A 37 22.58 28.99 -33.72
C LYS A 37 22.07 29.58 -32.40
N ARG A 38 22.47 30.81 -32.09
CA ARG A 38 21.86 31.59 -31.01
C ARG A 38 20.39 31.85 -31.39
N LEU A 39 19.48 31.32 -30.58
CA LEU A 39 18.04 31.55 -30.73
C LEU A 39 17.74 32.99 -30.28
N VAL A 40 17.47 33.88 -31.22
CA VAL A 40 16.92 35.20 -30.93
C VAL A 40 15.43 35.03 -30.64
N THR A 41 15.04 35.27 -29.38
CA THR A 41 13.68 35.08 -28.86
C THR A 41 12.78 36.24 -29.24
N GLY A 42 12.19 36.18 -30.44
CA GLY A 42 10.84 36.74 -30.64
C GLY A 42 9.83 35.74 -30.08
N GLU A 43 9.34 35.97 -28.86
CA GLU A 43 8.64 34.98 -28.01
C GLU A 43 7.45 34.28 -28.70
N SER A 44 6.69 35.00 -29.53
CA SER A 44 5.53 34.43 -30.22
C SER A 44 5.93 33.55 -31.41
N SER A 45 6.77 34.06 -32.33
CA SER A 45 7.16 33.31 -33.54
C SER A 45 8.07 32.11 -33.23
N SER A 46 8.86 32.18 -32.16
CA SER A 46 9.68 31.07 -31.66
C SER A 46 8.81 29.91 -31.14
N LEU A 47 7.75 30.23 -30.39
CA LEU A 47 6.83 29.22 -29.85
C LEU A 47 6.01 28.55 -30.97
N PHE A 48 5.57 29.29 -31.99
CA PHE A 48 4.90 28.71 -33.15
C PHE A 48 5.83 27.80 -33.97
N LYS A 49 7.10 28.19 -34.15
CA LYS A 49 8.11 27.34 -34.81
C LYS A 49 8.37 26.07 -33.99
N LEU A 50 8.54 26.18 -32.68
CA LEU A 50 8.73 25.04 -31.78
C LEU A 50 7.51 24.11 -31.75
N LYS A 51 6.30 24.68 -31.72
CA LYS A 51 5.05 23.91 -31.76
C LYS A 51 4.91 23.15 -33.09
N ASN A 52 5.25 23.80 -34.21
CA ASN A 52 5.25 23.15 -35.52
C ASN A 52 6.32 22.07 -35.64
N GLU A 53 7.51 22.29 -35.06
CA GLU A 53 8.56 21.27 -34.99
C GLU A 53 8.14 20.08 -34.12
N LEU A 54 7.49 20.33 -32.98
CA LEU A 54 6.96 19.30 -32.08
C LEU A 54 5.85 18.50 -32.79
N LEU A 55 4.97 19.16 -33.53
CA LEU A 55 3.92 18.50 -34.32
C LEU A 55 4.54 17.60 -35.39
N LYS A 56 5.48 18.12 -36.19
CA LYS A 56 6.22 17.33 -37.20
C LYS A 56 6.95 16.14 -36.57
N ARG A 57 7.56 16.32 -35.39
CA ARG A 57 8.25 15.25 -34.67
C ARG A 57 7.29 14.19 -34.13
N LYS A 58 6.10 14.61 -33.69
CA LYS A 58 5.03 13.70 -33.26
C LYS A 58 4.50 12.88 -34.44
N ASP A 59 4.30 13.51 -35.59
CA ASP A 59 3.86 12.84 -36.81
C ASP A 59 4.92 11.83 -37.29
N LEU A 60 6.20 12.21 -37.33
CA LEU A 60 7.30 11.27 -37.62
C LEU A 60 7.35 10.10 -36.62
N LEU A 61 7.16 10.34 -35.33
CA LEU A 61 7.11 9.27 -34.33
C LEU A 61 5.86 8.40 -34.47
N GLN A 62 4.74 8.95 -34.93
CA GLN A 62 3.53 8.18 -35.24
C GLN A 62 3.75 7.35 -36.52
N ASP A 63 4.36 7.90 -37.55
CA ASP A 63 4.75 7.19 -38.77
C ASP A 63 5.75 6.07 -38.44
N HIS A 64 6.75 6.31 -37.60
CA HIS A 64 7.65 5.26 -37.11
C HIS A 64 6.97 4.21 -36.22
N ARG A 65 5.82 4.53 -35.59
CA ARG A 65 5.00 3.55 -34.84
C ARG A 65 4.01 2.80 -35.73
N ILE A 66 3.59 3.39 -36.85
CA ILE A 66 2.75 2.78 -37.88
C ILE A 66 3.60 1.88 -38.77
N ILE A 67 4.86 2.25 -39.03
CA ILE A 67 5.92 1.38 -39.57
C ILE A 67 6.42 0.45 -38.46
N LYS A 68 5.51 -0.27 -37.80
CA LYS A 68 5.83 -1.61 -37.33
C LYS A 68 5.85 -2.49 -38.58
N PRO A 69 6.77 -3.44 -38.74
CA PRO A 69 6.70 -4.39 -39.84
C PRO A 69 5.47 -5.27 -39.61
N SER A 70 4.31 -4.83 -40.09
CA SER A 70 3.19 -5.72 -40.36
C SER A 70 3.75 -6.75 -41.34
N GLY A 71 3.95 -7.97 -40.85
CA GLY A 71 4.51 -9.09 -41.58
C GLY A 71 3.61 -9.54 -42.73
N SER A 72 3.47 -8.73 -43.77
CA SER A 72 3.14 -9.22 -45.10
C SER A 72 4.43 -9.74 -45.72
N HIS A 73 4.77 -10.98 -45.36
CA HIS A 73 5.75 -11.76 -46.09
C HIS A 73 5.22 -11.95 -47.52
N VAL A 74 5.64 -11.08 -48.43
CA VAL A 74 5.51 -11.36 -49.87
C VAL A 74 6.55 -12.42 -50.16
N SER A 75 6.10 -13.65 -50.34
CA SER A 75 6.93 -14.78 -50.77
C SER A 75 7.39 -14.51 -52.20
N GLY A 76 8.62 -14.01 -52.37
CA GLY A 76 9.19 -13.82 -53.69
C GLY A 76 10.47 -13.00 -53.63
N LYS A 77 11.61 -13.71 -53.66
CA LYS A 77 12.99 -13.21 -53.76
C LYS A 77 13.57 -12.69 -52.44
N SER A 78 14.39 -13.52 -51.81
CA SER A 78 15.25 -13.15 -50.68
C SER A 78 16.19 -12.00 -51.10
N SER A 79 16.02 -10.84 -50.47
CA SER A 79 16.91 -9.69 -50.62
C SER A 79 18.33 -10.06 -50.16
N VAL A 80 19.34 -9.80 -50.99
CA VAL A 80 20.78 -10.09 -50.76
C VAL A 80 21.34 -9.34 -49.53
N LEU A 81 20.56 -8.40 -48.96
CA LEU A 81 20.88 -7.65 -47.75
C LEU A 81 20.18 -8.19 -46.49
N SER A 82 19.48 -9.33 -46.55
CA SER A 82 18.96 -9.96 -45.34
C SER A 82 20.14 -10.48 -44.52
N THR A 83 20.46 -9.78 -43.44
CA THR A 83 21.41 -10.25 -42.42
C THR A 83 21.11 -11.70 -42.08
N LYS A 84 22.15 -12.54 -42.06
CA LYS A 84 22.01 -13.97 -41.77
C LYS A 84 21.25 -14.12 -40.44
N LYS A 85 20.41 -15.15 -40.31
CA LYS A 85 19.60 -15.41 -39.10
C LYS A 85 20.42 -15.31 -37.80
N GLU A 86 21.67 -15.76 -37.85
CA GLU A 86 22.65 -15.71 -36.76
C GLU A 86 23.06 -14.28 -36.36
N GLU A 87 23.17 -13.36 -37.33
CA GLU A 87 23.51 -11.96 -37.09
C GLU A 87 22.35 -11.20 -36.43
N LYS A 88 21.10 -11.54 -36.79
CA LYS A 88 19.91 -11.02 -36.10
C LYS A 88 19.83 -11.49 -34.65
N GLU A 89 20.11 -12.77 -34.40
CA GLU A 89 20.15 -13.29 -33.03
C GLU A 89 21.26 -12.62 -32.20
N ARG A 90 22.42 -12.34 -32.82
CA ARG A 90 23.49 -11.60 -32.16
C ARG A 90 23.09 -10.16 -31.83
N GLN A 91 22.40 -9.47 -32.74
CA GLN A 91 21.87 -8.13 -32.52
C GLN A 91 20.79 -8.12 -31.42
N GLU A 92 19.87 -9.07 -31.44
CA GLU A 92 18.84 -9.22 -30.40
C GLU A 92 19.47 -9.48 -29.02
N ARG A 93 20.51 -10.32 -28.94
CA ARG A 93 21.25 -10.57 -27.69
C ARG A 93 22.00 -9.33 -27.20
N GLU A 94 22.57 -8.54 -28.10
CA GLU A 94 23.22 -7.26 -27.78
C GLU A 94 22.20 -6.19 -27.33
N GLU A 95 21.05 -6.11 -27.99
CA GLU A 95 19.94 -5.24 -27.60
C GLU A 95 19.38 -5.61 -26.23
N GLN A 96 19.20 -6.91 -25.95
CA GLN A 96 18.79 -7.39 -24.63
C GLN A 96 19.83 -7.03 -23.58
N ALA A 97 21.13 -7.21 -23.85
CA ALA A 97 22.20 -6.83 -22.92
C ALA A 97 22.22 -5.31 -22.67
N ARG A 98 22.04 -4.49 -23.71
CA ARG A 98 21.91 -3.04 -23.59
C ARG A 98 20.66 -2.67 -22.79
N ASN A 99 19.53 -3.33 -23.03
CA ASN A 99 18.29 -3.06 -22.30
C ASN A 99 18.41 -3.43 -20.81
N VAL A 100 19.09 -4.53 -20.48
CA VAL A 100 19.40 -4.89 -19.08
C VAL A 100 20.31 -3.85 -18.42
N ARG A 101 21.32 -3.32 -19.14
CA ARG A 101 22.18 -2.23 -18.64
C ARG A 101 21.38 -0.94 -18.41
N MET A 102 20.52 -0.57 -19.35
CA MET A 102 19.65 0.59 -19.23
C MET A 102 18.67 0.44 -18.06
N ALA A 103 18.04 -0.72 -17.90
CA ALA A 103 17.14 -1.01 -16.79
C ALA A 103 17.86 -1.00 -15.43
N LYS A 104 19.10 -1.49 -15.38
CA LYS A 104 19.94 -1.41 -14.17
C LYS A 104 20.28 0.04 -13.80
N ASN A 105 20.64 0.86 -14.79
CA ASN A 105 20.92 2.28 -14.60
C ASN A 105 19.67 3.06 -14.20
N GLU A 106 18.53 2.79 -14.83
CA GLU A 106 17.24 3.40 -14.45
C GLU A 106 16.86 3.04 -13.01
N LYS A 107 17.08 1.80 -12.58
CA LYS A 107 16.86 1.37 -11.20
C LYS A 107 17.81 2.04 -10.22
N ALA A 108 19.06 2.29 -10.61
CA ALA A 108 20.02 3.03 -9.79
C ALA A 108 19.58 4.50 -9.61
N MET A 109 19.22 5.18 -10.70
CA MET A 109 18.71 6.57 -10.65
C MET A 109 17.46 6.68 -9.78
N ARG A 110 16.50 5.75 -9.90
CA ARG A 110 15.29 5.74 -9.05
C ARG A 110 15.63 5.60 -7.56
N ARG A 111 16.62 4.77 -7.21
CA ARG A 111 17.05 4.61 -5.82
C ARG A 111 17.69 5.89 -5.29
N GLU A 112 18.55 6.52 -6.10
CA GLU A 112 19.16 7.80 -5.73
C GLU A 112 18.10 8.89 -5.51
N GLU A 113 17.10 9.01 -6.40
CA GLU A 113 15.97 9.93 -6.21
C GLU A 113 15.13 9.61 -4.95
N GLU A 114 14.90 8.34 -4.64
CA GLU A 114 14.19 7.91 -3.44
C GLU A 114 14.99 8.27 -2.18
N GLU A 115 16.30 8.05 -2.18
CA GLU A 115 17.18 8.44 -1.08
C GLU A 115 17.22 9.95 -0.87
N GLU A 116 17.26 10.74 -1.94
CA GLU A 116 17.19 12.20 -1.87
C GLU A 116 15.86 12.68 -1.29
N LYS A 117 14.73 12.07 -1.70
CA LYS A 117 13.42 12.35 -1.11
C LYS A 117 13.38 12.00 0.37
N ILE A 118 13.97 10.87 0.77
CA ILE A 118 14.06 10.46 2.18
C ILE A 118 14.95 11.44 2.96
N ARG A 119 16.09 11.88 2.41
CA ARG A 119 16.97 12.88 3.04
C ARG A 119 16.26 14.23 3.19
N ALA A 120 15.55 14.70 2.16
CA ALA A 120 14.77 15.92 2.24
C ALA A 120 13.63 15.81 3.26
N ALA A 121 12.95 14.67 3.33
CA ALA A 121 11.94 14.41 4.35
C ALA A 121 12.57 14.40 5.76
N ARG A 122 13.73 13.78 5.95
CA ARG A 122 14.47 13.78 7.22
C ARG A 122 14.84 15.20 7.65
N ARG A 123 15.40 16.01 6.77
CA ARG A 123 15.71 17.43 7.04
C ARG A 123 14.47 18.22 7.46
N LYS A 124 13.36 18.05 6.75
CA LYS A 124 12.08 18.69 7.13
C LYS A 124 11.57 18.23 8.50
N MET A 125 11.82 16.97 8.88
CA MET A 125 11.44 16.47 10.19
C MET A 125 12.36 16.99 11.29
N GLU A 126 13.66 17.10 10.99
CA GLU A 126 14.68 17.68 11.87
C GLU A 126 14.40 19.18 12.11
N GLU A 127 14.20 19.97 11.05
CA GLU A 127 13.80 21.38 11.15
C GLU A 127 12.52 21.57 11.95
N LYS A 128 11.53 20.66 11.80
CA LYS A 128 10.31 20.68 12.61
C LYS A 128 10.58 20.32 14.07
N ALA A 129 11.42 19.32 14.33
CA ALA A 129 11.80 18.94 15.69
C ALA A 129 12.53 20.08 16.40
N GLU A 130 13.52 20.69 15.74
CA GLU A 130 14.22 21.88 16.23
C GLU A 130 13.26 23.06 16.48
N LEU A 131 12.26 23.24 15.61
CA LEU A 131 11.23 24.25 15.82
C LEU A 131 10.40 23.96 17.07
N TYR A 132 10.00 22.72 17.29
CA TYR A 132 9.28 22.31 18.49
C TYR A 132 10.14 22.47 19.75
N ASP A 133 11.41 22.09 19.70
CA ASP A 133 12.34 22.25 20.81
C ASP A 133 12.51 23.74 21.16
N ARG A 134 12.69 24.60 20.14
CA ARG A 134 12.75 26.06 20.30
C ARG A 134 11.46 26.65 20.89
N MET A 135 10.30 26.18 20.45
CA MET A 135 8.99 26.55 21.02
C MET A 135 8.87 26.10 22.48
N GLN A 136 9.38 24.92 22.79
CA GLN A 136 9.33 24.33 24.13
C GLN A 136 10.30 25.00 25.11
N GLU A 137 11.41 25.54 24.61
CA GLU A 137 12.35 26.38 25.36
C GLU A 137 11.83 27.81 25.58
N GLY A 138 10.68 28.17 24.96
CA GLY A 138 10.07 29.49 25.10
C GLY A 138 10.73 30.56 24.23
N HIS A 139 11.58 30.17 23.28
CA HIS A 139 12.12 31.11 22.31
C HIS A 139 11.04 31.43 21.28
N VAL A 140 10.71 32.73 21.14
CA VAL A 140 9.70 33.22 20.20
C VAL A 140 10.01 32.72 18.79
N VAL A 141 9.06 31.98 18.20
CA VAL A 141 9.15 31.56 16.81
C VAL A 141 8.84 32.78 15.96
N ARG A 142 9.87 33.30 15.29
CA ARG A 142 9.73 34.34 14.27
C ARG A 142 9.23 33.65 13.00
N ALA A 143 8.05 34.04 12.51
CA ALA A 143 7.44 33.39 11.36
C ALA A 143 8.12 33.73 10.02
N ASN A 144 8.79 34.89 9.92
CA ASN A 144 9.32 35.47 8.67
C ASN A 144 10.35 36.57 9.00
N PRO A 145 11.14 37.08 8.01
CA PRO A 145 12.22 38.07 8.24
C PRO A 145 11.75 39.42 8.78
N ASP A 146 10.45 39.69 8.78
CA ASP A 146 9.86 40.83 9.47
C ASP A 146 9.48 40.37 10.87
N ASP A 147 10.40 40.62 11.83
CA ASP A 147 10.47 40.27 13.26
C ASP A 147 9.18 40.42 14.11
N SER A 148 8.08 39.84 13.63
CA SER A 148 6.81 39.76 14.34
C SER A 148 6.81 38.48 15.18
N ALA A 149 6.73 38.67 16.48
CA ALA A 149 6.54 37.58 17.42
C ALA A 149 5.17 36.94 17.14
N VAL A 150 5.16 35.63 16.90
CA VAL A 150 3.90 34.88 16.87
C VAL A 150 3.48 34.64 18.32
N GLU A 151 2.45 35.34 18.78
CA GLU A 151 1.82 35.08 20.06
C GLU A 151 0.98 33.80 19.96
N PHE A 152 1.36 32.77 20.69
CA PHE A 152 0.61 31.53 20.77
C PHE A 152 -0.39 31.60 21.93
N LEU A 153 -1.63 31.19 21.69
CA LEU A 153 -2.68 31.12 22.72
C LEU A 153 -2.38 30.11 23.85
N VAL A 154 -1.32 29.30 23.68
CA VAL A 154 -0.95 28.21 24.59
C VAL A 154 0.50 28.38 25.00
N ASP A 155 0.75 28.45 26.31
CA ASP A 155 2.10 28.47 26.88
C ASP A 155 2.75 27.08 26.79
N PHE A 156 3.60 26.85 25.79
CA PHE A 156 4.27 25.55 25.59
C PHE A 156 5.14 25.11 26.78
N GLY A 157 5.64 26.06 27.58
CA GLY A 157 6.42 25.79 28.79
C GLY A 157 5.61 25.18 29.94
N THR A 158 4.30 25.42 30.02
CA THR A 158 3.46 24.91 31.13
C THR A 158 3.37 23.39 31.13
N LYS A 159 3.29 22.78 29.95
CA LYS A 159 3.27 21.33 29.79
C LYS A 159 4.63 20.70 30.14
N LYS A 160 5.74 21.32 29.75
CA LYS A 160 7.09 20.85 30.12
C LYS A 160 7.27 20.89 31.63
N ARG A 161 6.92 21.99 32.29
CA ARG A 161 7.02 22.13 33.75
C ARG A 161 6.17 21.07 34.47
N ARG A 162 4.95 20.79 34.00
CA ARG A 162 4.10 19.73 34.56
C ARG A 162 4.69 18.33 34.39
N ILE A 163 5.29 18.04 33.23
CA ILE A 163 5.96 16.76 32.96
C ILE A 163 7.24 16.63 33.80
N GLU A 164 7.98 17.72 33.96
CA GLU A 164 9.20 17.76 34.79
C GLU A 164 8.85 17.58 36.27
N GLU A 165 7.82 18.25 36.77
CA GLU A 165 7.26 18.01 38.12
C GLU A 165 6.79 16.57 38.30
N GLU A 166 6.17 15.95 37.29
CA GLU A 166 5.73 14.55 37.35
C GLU A 166 6.93 13.58 37.30
N ARG A 167 7.96 13.91 36.53
CA ARG A 167 9.21 13.14 36.46
C ARG A 167 10.02 13.25 37.75
N GLU A 168 10.08 14.43 38.35
CA GLU A 168 10.68 14.64 39.67
C GLU A 168 9.87 13.93 40.75
N ARG A 169 8.53 13.97 40.73
CA ARG A 169 7.71 13.12 41.62
C ARG A 169 7.98 11.64 41.42
N PHE A 170 8.17 11.18 40.18
CA PHE A 170 8.50 9.78 39.90
C PHE A 170 9.92 9.42 40.38
N ARG A 171 10.89 10.34 40.26
CA ARG A 171 12.24 10.19 40.81
C ARG A 171 12.24 10.20 42.33
N GLU A 172 11.53 11.13 42.97
CA GLU A 172 11.32 11.14 44.42
C GLU A 172 10.62 9.87 44.89
N GLN A 173 9.67 9.33 44.13
CA GLN A 173 9.02 8.05 44.43
C GLN A 173 9.95 6.85 44.21
N GLU A 174 10.92 6.96 43.29
CA GLU A 174 11.98 5.98 43.05
C GLU A 174 13.10 6.05 44.11
N GLU A 175 13.44 7.24 44.61
CA GLU A 175 14.42 7.47 45.68
C GLU A 175 13.81 7.22 47.08
N ALA A 176 12.52 7.48 47.27
CA ALA A 176 11.77 7.12 48.47
C ALA A 176 11.39 5.64 48.50
N ALA A 177 11.53 4.92 47.39
CA ALA A 177 11.49 3.47 47.41
C ALA A 177 12.80 2.96 48.06
N PRO A 178 12.72 2.14 49.12
CA PRO A 178 13.92 1.68 49.83
C PRO A 178 14.88 0.98 48.87
N VAL A 179 16.13 1.48 48.84
CA VAL A 179 17.21 1.01 47.96
C VAL A 179 17.47 -0.48 48.19
N GLY A 180 16.94 -1.30 47.30
CA GLY A 180 17.16 -2.73 47.25
C GLY A 180 16.16 -3.37 46.32
N PHE A 181 16.65 -4.09 45.32
CA PHE A 181 15.92 -4.78 44.24
C PHE A 181 15.66 -3.92 43.00
N GLY A 182 16.55 -4.13 42.03
CA GLY A 182 16.42 -3.66 40.67
C GLY A 182 15.05 -3.97 40.09
N ARG A 183 14.55 -2.96 39.39
CA ARG A 183 13.45 -2.95 38.42
C ARG A 183 13.26 -4.27 37.69
N ASN A 184 12.36 -5.09 38.20
CA ASN A 184 11.54 -6.03 37.44
C ASN A 184 10.09 -5.77 37.88
N PRO A 185 9.06 -5.98 37.03
CA PRO A 185 7.70 -6.04 37.53
C PRO A 185 7.70 -7.03 38.70
N VAL A 186 7.15 -6.60 39.84
CA VAL A 186 7.01 -7.47 41.03
C VAL A 186 6.50 -8.82 40.52
N PRO A 187 7.26 -9.92 40.69
CA PRO A 187 6.75 -11.23 40.33
C PRO A 187 5.39 -11.38 40.97
N GLU A 188 4.34 -11.45 40.13
CA GLU A 188 2.98 -11.68 40.60
C GLU A 188 3.09 -12.95 41.44
N HIS A 189 2.88 -12.81 42.75
CA HIS A 189 3.07 -13.91 43.67
C HIS A 189 2.10 -15.00 43.25
N TYR A 190 2.64 -16.14 42.81
CA TYR A 190 1.83 -17.26 42.36
C TYR A 190 0.89 -17.66 43.49
N HIS A 191 -0.39 -17.35 43.33
CA HIS A 191 -1.38 -17.79 44.29
C HIS A 191 -1.65 -19.26 43.96
N HIS A 192 -1.16 -20.16 44.81
CA HIS A 192 -1.28 -21.62 44.66
C HIS A 192 -2.74 -22.12 44.50
N SER A 193 -3.74 -21.29 44.80
CA SER A 193 -5.16 -21.57 44.56
C SER A 193 -5.63 -21.29 43.13
N GLU A 194 -4.88 -20.50 42.36
CA GLU A 194 -5.23 -20.02 41.02
C GLU A 194 -4.13 -20.43 40.03
N GLU A 195 -3.95 -21.75 39.87
CA GLU A 195 -3.04 -22.25 38.84
C GLU A 195 -3.55 -21.87 37.45
N GLN A 196 -2.66 -21.32 36.61
CA GLN A 196 -2.98 -20.96 35.22
C GLN A 196 -3.50 -22.14 34.38
N ARG A 197 -3.20 -23.38 34.79
CA ARG A 197 -3.75 -24.59 34.15
C ARG A 197 -5.26 -24.73 34.35
N VAL A 198 -5.79 -24.28 35.48
CA VAL A 198 -7.22 -24.46 35.83
C VAL A 198 -8.06 -23.36 35.20
N TYR A 199 -7.61 -22.10 35.30
CA TYR A 199 -8.42 -20.95 34.88
C TYR A 199 -7.96 -20.30 33.55
N GLY A 200 -6.79 -20.66 33.04
CA GLY A 200 -6.22 -20.13 31.80
C GLY A 200 -5.59 -18.74 31.94
N THR A 201 -4.92 -18.29 30.88
CA THR A 201 -4.17 -17.02 30.84
C THR A 201 -5.03 -15.77 30.83
N SER A 202 -6.34 -15.91 30.61
CA SER A 202 -7.30 -14.79 30.59
C SER A 202 -8.00 -14.56 31.92
N HIS A 203 -7.75 -15.41 32.92
CA HIS A 203 -8.37 -15.27 34.23
C HIS A 203 -7.77 -14.10 35.00
N MET A 204 -8.61 -13.16 35.42
CA MET A 204 -8.24 -12.04 36.26
C MET A 204 -9.08 -12.07 37.53
N ARG A 205 -8.42 -12.13 38.69
CA ARG A 205 -9.11 -12.10 39.98
C ARG A 205 -9.61 -10.69 40.26
N LEU A 206 -10.92 -10.55 40.38
CA LEU A 206 -11.53 -9.29 40.82
C LEU A 206 -11.37 -9.12 42.34
N SER A 207 -11.26 -7.89 42.80
CA SER A 207 -11.13 -7.58 44.22
C SER A 207 -12.33 -8.11 45.03
N ASN A 208 -12.08 -8.43 46.31
CA ASN A 208 -13.12 -8.92 47.22
C ASN A 208 -14.07 -7.79 47.68
N ASN A 209 -13.63 -6.53 47.59
CA ASN A 209 -14.43 -5.36 47.93
C ASN A 209 -15.45 -5.07 46.82
N VAL A 210 -16.73 -4.98 47.17
CA VAL A 210 -17.82 -4.82 46.19
C VAL A 210 -17.66 -3.57 45.32
N ASN A 211 -17.23 -2.44 45.89
CA ASN A 211 -17.07 -1.20 45.14
C ASN A 211 -15.90 -1.28 44.15
N LYS A 212 -14.72 -1.72 44.62
CA LYS A 212 -13.54 -1.91 43.76
C LYS A 212 -13.79 -2.95 42.67
N ARG A 213 -14.54 -4.02 42.99
CA ARG A 213 -14.97 -5.03 42.01
C ARG A 213 -15.83 -4.43 40.91
N LYS A 214 -16.79 -3.57 41.26
CA LYS A 214 -17.65 -2.90 40.27
C LYS A 214 -16.83 -2.01 39.34
N GLU A 215 -15.90 -1.24 39.88
CA GLU A 215 -15.00 -0.38 39.10
C GLU A 215 -14.10 -1.21 38.15
N GLU A 216 -13.55 -2.33 38.64
CA GLU A 216 -12.75 -3.24 37.81
C GLU A 216 -13.58 -3.87 36.67
N ILE A 217 -14.81 -4.30 36.96
CA ILE A 217 -15.73 -4.83 35.94
C ILE A 217 -16.10 -3.74 34.93
N GLU A 218 -16.43 -2.54 35.39
CA GLU A 218 -16.78 -1.42 34.52
C GLU A 218 -15.62 -1.07 33.59
N LYS A 219 -14.40 -1.03 34.11
CA LYS A 219 -13.18 -0.82 33.32
C LYS A 219 -13.00 -1.91 32.26
N LEU A 220 -13.23 -3.18 32.60
CA LEU A 220 -13.17 -4.27 31.62
C LEU A 220 -14.24 -4.09 30.53
N LEU A 221 -15.47 -3.75 30.90
CA LEU A 221 -16.55 -3.49 29.94
C LEU A 221 -16.20 -2.32 29.02
N GLU A 222 -15.64 -1.23 29.54
CA GLU A 222 -15.19 -0.10 28.74
C GLU A 222 -14.07 -0.51 27.75
N MET A 223 -13.15 -1.38 28.17
CA MET A 223 -12.12 -1.90 27.26
C MET A 223 -12.70 -2.81 26.18
N THR A 224 -13.72 -3.61 26.50
CA THR A 224 -14.41 -4.44 25.49
C THR A 224 -15.16 -3.59 24.47
N THR A 225 -15.90 -2.57 24.91
CA THR A 225 -16.65 -1.68 24.00
C THR A 225 -15.71 -0.89 23.09
N LYS A 226 -14.56 -0.43 23.60
CA LYS A 226 -13.49 0.19 22.79
C LYS A 226 -12.96 -0.77 21.74
N THR A 227 -12.63 -2.00 22.14
CA THR A 227 -12.13 -3.04 21.23
C THR A 227 -13.15 -3.37 20.14
N ASP A 228 -14.43 -3.46 20.48
CA ASP A 228 -15.49 -3.76 19.52
C ASP A 228 -15.76 -2.59 18.57
N ALA A 229 -15.68 -1.34 19.07
CA ALA A 229 -15.75 -0.16 18.23
C ALA A 229 -14.57 -0.10 17.23
N GLU A 230 -13.35 -0.44 17.65
CA GLU A 230 -12.19 -0.50 16.77
C GLU A 230 -12.31 -1.62 15.72
N LYS A 231 -12.76 -2.81 16.14
CA LYS A 231 -13.05 -3.91 15.21
C LYS A 231 -14.13 -3.52 14.20
N ALA A 232 -15.19 -2.82 14.64
CA ALA A 232 -16.24 -2.33 13.77
C ALA A 232 -15.71 -1.30 12.77
N LYS A 233 -14.91 -0.32 13.22
CA LYS A 233 -14.23 0.65 12.35
C LYS A 233 -13.34 -0.03 11.31
N LYS A 234 -12.49 -0.97 11.74
CA LYS A 234 -11.60 -1.74 10.85
C LYS A 234 -12.39 -2.58 9.83
N LYS A 235 -13.51 -3.17 10.24
CA LYS A 235 -14.41 -3.91 9.35
C LYS A 235 -15.08 -2.98 8.33
N ALA A 236 -15.51 -1.78 8.75
CA ALA A 236 -16.09 -0.76 7.87
C ALA A 236 -15.06 -0.24 6.86
N GLU A 237 -13.83 0.08 7.30
CA GLU A 237 -12.75 0.51 6.41
C GLU A 237 -12.37 -0.57 5.40
N LYS A 238 -12.32 -1.84 5.82
CA LYS A 238 -12.07 -2.96 4.91
C LYS A 238 -13.17 -3.07 3.86
N LYS A 239 -14.45 -3.00 4.28
CA LYS A 239 -15.59 -2.99 3.35
C LYS A 239 -15.53 -1.82 2.38
N ALA A 240 -15.18 -0.62 2.83
CA ALA A 240 -15.03 0.55 1.97
C ALA A 240 -13.88 0.39 0.96
N LYS A 241 -12.72 -0.13 1.39
CA LYS A 241 -11.59 -0.43 0.48
C LYS A 241 -11.96 -1.48 -0.55
N ASP A 242 -12.69 -2.53 -0.15
CA ASP A 242 -13.16 -3.57 -1.05
C ASP A 242 -14.19 -3.02 -2.05
N ALA A 243 -15.10 -2.15 -1.62
CA ALA A 243 -16.06 -1.47 -2.49
C ALA A 243 -15.35 -0.57 -3.53
N LEU A 244 -14.40 0.26 -3.11
CA LEU A 244 -13.61 1.10 -4.02
C LEU A 244 -12.80 0.28 -5.02
N LYS A 245 -12.17 -0.80 -4.58
CA LYS A 245 -11.45 -1.72 -5.47
C LYS A 245 -12.39 -2.34 -6.50
N ARG A 246 -13.60 -2.68 -6.08
CA ARG A 246 -14.63 -3.26 -6.94
C ARG A 246 -15.20 -2.26 -7.93
N GLU A 247 -15.46 -1.01 -7.54
CA GLU A 247 -15.86 0.05 -8.46
C GLU A 247 -14.81 0.29 -9.55
N LYS A 248 -13.52 0.31 -9.17
CA LYS A 248 -12.41 0.42 -10.13
C LYS A 248 -12.40 -0.75 -11.13
N LEU A 249 -12.66 -1.97 -10.66
CA LEU A 249 -12.80 -3.14 -11.53
C LEU A 249 -14.03 -3.01 -12.45
N ASN A 250 -15.18 -2.58 -11.93
CA ASN A 250 -16.38 -2.40 -12.74
C ASN A 250 -16.18 -1.32 -13.83
N LYS A 251 -15.51 -0.21 -13.51
CA LYS A 251 -15.12 0.81 -14.51
C LYS A 251 -14.23 0.23 -15.60
N PHE A 252 -13.25 -0.60 -15.23
CA PHE A 252 -12.38 -1.28 -16.20
C PHE A 252 -13.15 -2.29 -17.07
N ARG A 253 -14.10 -3.03 -16.49
CA ARG A 253 -14.95 -3.99 -17.21
C ARG A 253 -15.85 -3.30 -18.22
N ILE A 254 -16.53 -2.22 -17.82
CA ILE A 254 -17.38 -1.41 -18.70
C ILE A 254 -16.54 -0.86 -19.87
N ARG A 255 -15.34 -0.36 -19.59
CA ARG A 255 -14.43 0.15 -20.63
C ARG A 255 -14.03 -0.94 -21.64
N ASN A 256 -13.98 -2.19 -21.21
CA ASN A 256 -13.64 -3.33 -22.06
C ASN A 256 -14.89 -4.04 -22.62
N GLY A 257 -16.09 -3.47 -22.47
CA GLY A 257 -17.34 -4.03 -22.99
C GLY A 257 -17.88 -5.25 -22.23
N LEU A 258 -17.41 -5.49 -21.00
CA LEU A 258 -17.92 -6.56 -20.13
C LEU A 258 -18.93 -6.02 -19.13
N GLU A 259 -19.92 -6.84 -18.79
CA GLU A 259 -20.88 -6.54 -17.74
C GLU A 259 -20.20 -6.36 -16.37
N PRO A 260 -20.71 -5.42 -15.54
CA PRO A 260 -20.21 -5.20 -14.19
C PRO A 260 -20.37 -6.47 -13.36
N LEU A 261 -19.48 -6.67 -12.38
CA LEU A 261 -19.62 -7.82 -11.50
C LEU A 261 -20.94 -7.69 -10.70
N PRO A 262 -21.73 -8.77 -10.57
CA PRO A 262 -22.96 -8.78 -9.77
C PRO A 262 -22.61 -8.56 -8.29
N GLU A 263 -23.33 -7.67 -7.60
CA GLU A 263 -23.07 -7.36 -6.19
C GLU A 263 -22.82 -8.65 -5.41
N ARG A 264 -21.73 -8.67 -4.63
CA ARG A 264 -21.44 -9.81 -3.78
C ARG A 264 -22.60 -9.88 -2.80
N GLU A 265 -23.52 -10.81 -3.03
CA GLU A 265 -24.60 -11.09 -2.09
C GLU A 265 -23.95 -11.17 -0.73
N ALA A 266 -24.45 -10.34 0.20
CA ALA A 266 -24.01 -10.42 1.57
C ALA A 266 -24.21 -11.88 1.95
N THR A 267 -23.12 -12.58 2.28
CA THR A 267 -23.21 -13.93 2.84
C THR A 267 -24.35 -13.90 3.84
N PRO A 268 -25.36 -14.79 3.72
CA PRO A 268 -26.51 -14.76 4.60
C PRO A 268 -25.98 -14.68 6.03
N PRO A 269 -26.63 -13.90 6.92
CA PRO A 269 -26.23 -13.85 8.31
C PRO A 269 -26.05 -15.31 8.77
N PRO A 270 -24.98 -15.60 9.54
CA PRO A 270 -24.80 -16.95 10.06
C PRO A 270 -26.13 -17.38 10.68
N PRO A 271 -26.60 -18.61 10.40
CA PRO A 271 -27.87 -19.06 10.95
C PRO A 271 -27.85 -18.83 12.46
N GLU A 272 -28.92 -18.23 12.99
CA GLU A 272 -29.08 -18.04 14.42
C GLU A 272 -29.01 -19.43 15.05
N VAL A 273 -27.89 -19.72 15.69
CA VAL A 273 -27.66 -21.02 16.33
C VAL A 273 -28.52 -21.02 17.57
N ASP A 274 -29.50 -21.92 17.61
CA ASP A 274 -30.38 -22.08 18.76
C ASP A 274 -29.55 -22.64 19.93
N LEU A 275 -29.14 -21.76 20.85
CA LEU A 275 -28.20 -22.10 21.93
C LEU A 275 -28.79 -23.12 22.91
N ASP A 276 -30.12 -23.19 23.01
CA ASP A 276 -30.86 -24.12 23.87
C ASP A 276 -30.86 -25.54 23.31
N SER A 277 -30.49 -25.72 22.04
CA SER A 277 -30.31 -27.04 21.41
C SER A 277 -28.94 -27.66 21.72
N ILE A 278 -28.01 -26.91 22.31
CA ILE A 278 -26.68 -27.41 22.67
C ILE A 278 -26.83 -28.26 23.93
N PRO A 279 -26.57 -29.59 23.87
CA PRO A 279 -26.75 -30.45 25.03
C PRO A 279 -25.84 -30.00 26.18
N MET A 280 -26.41 -30.01 27.40
CA MET A 280 -25.65 -29.70 28.61
C MET A 280 -24.51 -30.71 28.78
N PRO A 281 -23.34 -30.28 29.30
CA PRO A 281 -22.21 -31.18 29.52
C PRO A 281 -22.61 -32.32 30.47
N GLY A 282 -22.65 -33.55 29.94
CA GLY A 282 -23.02 -34.76 30.68
C GLY A 282 -24.20 -35.56 30.09
N GLN A 283 -24.98 -34.98 29.17
CA GLN A 283 -25.97 -35.76 28.40
C GLN A 283 -25.24 -36.57 27.31
N LYS A 284 -25.35 -37.90 27.38
CA LYS A 284 -24.80 -38.79 26.36
C LYS A 284 -25.61 -38.61 25.07
N GLU A 285 -25.03 -37.98 24.05
CA GLU A 285 -25.59 -37.92 22.70
C GLU A 285 -25.93 -39.35 22.23
N THR A 286 -27.11 -39.54 21.65
CA THR A 286 -27.49 -40.85 21.09
C THR A 286 -26.58 -41.19 19.89
N PRO A 287 -26.33 -42.47 19.59
CA PRO A 287 -25.48 -42.87 18.45
C PRO A 287 -25.95 -42.27 17.11
N GLU A 288 -27.25 -42.10 16.93
CA GLU A 288 -27.86 -41.51 15.73
C GLU A 288 -27.57 -40.01 15.60
N GLU A 289 -27.60 -39.24 16.69
CA GLU A 289 -27.25 -37.82 16.73
C GLU A 289 -25.77 -37.58 16.45
N ARG A 290 -24.90 -38.45 16.99
CA ARG A 290 -23.46 -38.46 16.70
C ARG A 290 -23.20 -38.68 15.21
N HIS A 291 -23.84 -39.70 14.63
CA HIS A 291 -23.69 -40.03 13.22
C HIS A 291 -24.23 -38.88 12.33
N ALA A 292 -25.39 -38.31 12.65
CA ALA A 292 -25.95 -37.18 11.92
C ALA A 292 -25.05 -35.92 11.98
N ARG A 293 -24.39 -35.66 13.11
CA ARG A 293 -23.43 -34.56 13.26
C ARG A 293 -22.16 -34.78 12.44
N LEU A 294 -21.68 -36.02 12.37
CA LEU A 294 -20.54 -36.43 11.54
C LEU A 294 -20.84 -36.30 10.04
N LEU A 295 -22.08 -36.56 9.61
CA LEU A 295 -22.50 -36.38 8.22
C LEU A 295 -22.73 -34.91 7.81
N LYS A 296 -23.07 -34.02 8.75
CA LYS A 296 -23.34 -32.59 8.51
C LYS A 296 -22.07 -31.73 8.37
N SER A 297 -20.95 -32.30 7.95
CA SER A 297 -19.79 -31.47 7.57
C SER A 297 -19.99 -30.92 6.15
N ASP A 298 -20.50 -29.70 6.05
CA ASP A 298 -20.69 -28.97 4.79
C ASP A 298 -19.37 -28.50 4.14
N ARG A 299 -18.22 -28.92 4.67
CA ARG A 299 -16.91 -28.46 4.20
C ARG A 299 -16.42 -29.32 3.04
N GLU A 300 -15.97 -28.67 1.97
CA GLU A 300 -15.68 -29.35 0.70
C GLU A 300 -14.58 -30.43 0.79
N TRP A 301 -13.67 -30.35 1.77
CA TRP A 301 -12.61 -31.34 2.01
C TRP A 301 -13.03 -32.48 2.95
N ASP A 302 -14.22 -32.41 3.53
CA ASP A 302 -14.85 -33.52 4.26
C ASP A 302 -15.79 -34.35 3.35
N ARG A 303 -16.04 -33.91 2.11
CA ARG A 303 -16.69 -34.74 1.08
C ARG A 303 -15.84 -35.99 0.83
N GLY A 304 -16.33 -37.14 1.30
CA GLY A 304 -15.68 -38.44 1.16
C GLY A 304 -15.11 -39.03 2.45
N LYS A 305 -14.99 -38.27 3.54
CA LYS A 305 -14.54 -38.83 4.83
C LYS A 305 -15.57 -39.78 5.46
N GLY A 306 -16.86 -39.55 5.20
CA GLY A 306 -17.93 -40.47 5.60
C GLY A 306 -17.77 -41.88 4.99
N HIS A 307 -17.24 -42.00 3.77
CA HIS A 307 -17.01 -43.31 3.15
C HIS A 307 -15.88 -44.09 3.83
N TYR A 308 -14.82 -43.40 4.27
CA TYR A 308 -13.70 -44.02 4.98
C TYR A 308 -14.12 -44.52 6.38
N THR A 309 -14.96 -43.76 7.09
CA THR A 309 -15.49 -44.19 8.39
C THR A 309 -16.44 -45.37 8.26
N THR A 310 -17.33 -45.37 7.26
CA THR A 310 -18.23 -46.52 7.01
C THR A 310 -17.47 -47.78 6.59
N TRP A 311 -16.34 -47.64 5.89
CA TRP A 311 -15.51 -48.79 5.51
C TRP A 311 -14.80 -49.39 6.73
N ILE A 312 -14.28 -48.55 7.64
CA ILE A 312 -13.65 -49.02 8.89
C ILE A 312 -14.67 -49.72 9.79
N GLU A 313 -15.88 -49.17 9.91
CA GLU A 313 -16.96 -49.79 10.70
C GLU A 313 -17.36 -51.13 10.10
N LYS A 314 -17.51 -51.20 8.77
CA LYS A 314 -17.74 -52.46 8.07
C LYS A 314 -16.61 -53.49 8.27
N GLU A 315 -15.34 -53.06 8.21
CA GLU A 315 -14.17 -53.91 8.52
C GLU A 315 -14.10 -54.37 9.99
N ARG A 316 -14.75 -53.64 10.90
CA ARG A 316 -14.87 -54.03 12.32
C ARG A 316 -16.00 -55.01 12.54
N ASP A 317 -17.10 -54.87 11.79
CA ASP A 317 -18.24 -55.78 11.83
C ASP A 317 -17.98 -57.10 11.07
N ASP A 318 -17.18 -57.06 10.00
CA ASP A 318 -16.77 -58.24 9.23
C ASP A 318 -15.65 -59.06 9.91
N ARG A 319 -15.07 -58.57 11.02
CA ARG A 319 -14.01 -59.26 11.78
C ARG A 319 -14.61 -60.26 12.76
N ASP A 320 -14.01 -61.46 12.85
CA ASP A 320 -14.44 -62.51 13.79
C ASP A 320 -14.62 -61.97 15.21
N ASP A 321 -15.71 -62.38 15.87
CA ASP A 321 -16.13 -61.89 17.20
C ASP A 321 -15.03 -62.01 18.27
N GLU A 322 -14.07 -62.94 18.09
CA GLU A 322 -12.91 -63.13 18.98
C GLU A 322 -11.87 -61.99 18.90
N PHE A 323 -11.84 -61.23 17.80
CA PHE A 323 -10.94 -60.10 17.59
C PHE A 323 -11.66 -58.75 17.61
N ARG A 324 -12.97 -58.73 17.85
CA ARG A 324 -13.72 -57.49 18.06
C ARG A 324 -13.38 -56.96 19.47
N PRO A 325 -13.03 -55.66 19.61
CA PRO A 325 -12.82 -55.09 20.93
C PRO A 325 -14.09 -55.27 21.79
N PRO A 326 -13.97 -55.67 23.07
CA PRO A 326 -15.13 -55.92 23.92
C PRO A 326 -16.12 -54.75 23.90
N ASP A 327 -17.42 -55.05 23.82
CA ASP A 327 -18.48 -54.03 23.75
C ASP A 327 -18.48 -53.05 24.95
N SER A 328 -17.83 -53.42 26.05
CA SER A 328 -17.60 -52.55 27.21
C SER A 328 -16.75 -51.30 26.90
N TYR A 329 -15.96 -51.30 25.82
CA TYR A 329 -15.13 -50.14 25.44
C TYR A 329 -15.93 -49.00 24.80
N PHE A 330 -17.16 -49.26 24.37
CA PHE A 330 -17.98 -48.30 23.62
C PHE A 330 -19.16 -47.74 24.45
N GLN A 331 -19.12 -47.87 25.78
CA GLN A 331 -20.16 -47.44 26.74
C GLN A 331 -20.11 -45.95 27.15
#